data_AF-A0A1H4J436-F1
#
_entry.id   AF-A0A1H4J436-F1
#
_cell.length_a   1.000
_cell.length_b   1.000
_cell.length_c   1.000
_cell.angle_alpha   90.00
_cell.angle_beta   90.00
_cell.angle_gamma   90.00
#
_symmetry.space_group_name_H-M   'P 1'
#
loop_
_entity.id
_entity.type
_entity.pdbx_description
1 polymer ?
#
loop_
_entity_poly.entity_id
_entity_poly.type
_entity_poly.pdbx_seq_one_letter_code
_entity_poly.pdbx_strand_id
1 'polypeptide(L)'
;MRTRNRNVRLITVVAAVLLLAALGSMSLNQNEATKPVFADVEPDAQNSGASPKVPTAASVRTAEPSLAPVSMHYDPSAIKVGDHLTGLKLIKIESGTYGKGSIVSVWDGELQLSGTYEYLYQEAAYNSGQVIFIPDAASAAKLPQPKAFEGQSMRFVLHFTKAEDKQKFGPPGSMGSAALIITSYASVYAGILEGTSDIAAVQTVSDVQVTLPPITQISNSELDGALKDFPVLKQLELTSDIETLRKVQDWIYNVDHSLLIGLAHSGKRISVDQRERIRIWLSQAFTDQKAFQLLDILVPASEGGNIMGGGLSGLRASSEVRELKDQKFVNEKDGTVTYKVTYVLHGTQDAYLNCQLVPVDSQWKIGVYTIGYY
;
A
#
# COMPACT_ATOMS: atom_id res chain seq x y z
N MET A 1 2.16 -48.88 25.92
CA MET A 1 0.86 -48.38 25.41
C MET A 1 1.12 -47.38 24.30
N ARG A 2 0.65 -47.69 23.08
CA ARG A 2 0.83 -46.95 21.83
C ARG A 2 -0.41 -46.09 21.53
N THR A 3 -0.22 -45.08 20.67
CA THR A 3 -1.21 -44.25 19.94
C THR A 3 -1.94 -43.18 20.78
N ARG A 4 -2.26 -41.98 20.32
CA ARG A 4 -2.22 -41.35 18.98
C ARG A 4 -2.34 -39.83 19.21
N ASN A 5 -1.46 -39.02 18.63
CA ASN A 5 -1.64 -37.55 18.61
C ASN A 5 -1.27 -37.03 17.22
N ARG A 6 -2.23 -37.08 16.30
CA ARG A 6 -2.20 -36.44 14.97
C ARG A 6 -3.64 -36.20 14.58
N ASN A 7 -4.11 -34.94 14.64
CA ASN A 7 -5.25 -34.42 13.85
C ASN A 7 -5.55 -32.92 14.04
N VAL A 8 -4.64 -32.09 14.60
CA VAL A 8 -4.93 -30.66 14.85
C VAL A 8 -4.23 -29.70 13.86
N ARG A 9 -3.36 -30.19 12.97
CA ARG A 9 -2.56 -29.30 12.08
C ARG A 9 -3.16 -29.00 10.69
N LEU A 10 -4.28 -29.63 10.30
CA LEU A 10 -4.85 -29.44 8.95
C LEU A 10 -5.94 -28.34 8.89
N ILE A 11 -6.50 -27.92 10.04
CA ILE A 11 -7.62 -26.97 10.08
C ILE A 11 -7.13 -25.51 10.13
N THR A 12 -5.93 -25.26 10.67
CA THR A 12 -5.41 -23.89 10.85
C THR A 12 -4.90 -23.26 9.55
N VAL A 13 -4.42 -24.04 8.57
CA VAL A 13 -3.90 -23.51 7.30
C VAL A 13 -5.02 -23.05 6.35
N VAL A 14 -6.18 -23.72 6.39
CA VAL A 14 -7.34 -23.36 5.56
C VAL A 14 -8.02 -22.07 6.03
N ALA A 15 -7.97 -21.76 7.33
CA ALA A 15 -8.52 -20.53 7.89
C ALA A 15 -7.70 -19.27 7.52
N ALA A 16 -6.38 -19.39 7.37
CA ALA A 16 -5.52 -18.28 6.95
C ALA A 16 -5.78 -17.86 5.49
N VAL A 17 -6.07 -18.82 4.61
CA VAL A 17 -6.41 -18.57 3.19
C VAL A 17 -7.82 -17.96 3.04
N LEU A 18 -8.76 -18.27 3.94
CA LEU A 18 -10.09 -17.67 3.95
C LEU A 18 -10.10 -16.19 4.41
N LEU A 19 -9.18 -15.78 5.26
CA LEU A 19 -9.03 -14.36 5.66
C LEU A 19 -8.37 -13.51 4.55
N LEU A 20 -7.55 -14.14 3.69
CA LEU A 20 -6.79 -13.50 2.60
C LEU A 20 -7.66 -13.03 1.43
N ALA A 21 -8.81 -13.66 1.17
CA ALA A 21 -9.76 -13.22 0.14
C ALA A 21 -10.68 -12.07 0.60
N ALA A 22 -10.90 -11.93 1.91
CA ALA A 22 -11.83 -10.93 2.45
C ALA A 22 -11.19 -9.56 2.71
N LEU A 23 -9.89 -9.50 2.98
CA LEU A 23 -9.18 -8.24 3.30
C LEU A 23 -8.74 -7.45 2.06
N GLY A 24 -8.76 -8.05 0.86
CA GLY A 24 -8.49 -7.36 -0.40
C GLY A 24 -9.66 -6.54 -0.96
N SER A 25 -10.83 -6.58 -0.32
CA SER A 25 -12.07 -5.96 -0.85
C SER A 25 -12.53 -4.71 -0.10
N MET A 26 -11.77 -4.20 0.87
CA MET A 26 -12.09 -2.95 1.56
C MET A 26 -11.20 -1.80 1.09
N SER A 27 -11.49 -1.31 -0.11
CA SER A 27 -11.26 0.09 -0.48
C SER A 27 -12.47 0.60 -1.26
N LEU A 28 -12.87 1.83 -0.93
CA LEU A 28 -14.16 2.44 -1.20
C LEU A 28 -14.52 2.46 -2.69
N ASN A 29 -15.76 2.07 -3.00
CA ASN A 29 -16.56 2.90 -3.89
C ASN A 29 -18.05 2.82 -3.51
N GLN A 30 -18.55 3.94 -2.96
CA GLN A 30 -19.97 4.23 -2.92
C GLN A 30 -20.38 4.61 -4.35
N ASN A 31 -21.29 3.86 -4.95
CA ASN A 31 -22.30 4.44 -5.81
C ASN A 31 -23.55 3.56 -5.87
N GLU A 32 -24.67 4.26 -5.87
CA GLU A 32 -26.01 3.79 -5.58
C GLU A 32 -26.61 2.86 -6.66
N ALA A 33 -27.44 1.95 -6.14
CA ALA A 33 -28.74 1.52 -6.67
C ALA A 33 -28.90 1.19 -8.17
N THR A 34 -29.12 -0.10 -8.45
CA THR A 34 -30.40 -0.57 -9.01
C THR A 34 -30.56 -2.09 -8.86
N LYS A 35 -31.74 -2.51 -8.37
CA LYS A 35 -32.30 -3.87 -8.35
C LYS A 35 -33.76 -3.72 -8.80
N PRO A 36 -34.48 -4.79 -9.18
CA PRO A 36 -34.18 -5.83 -10.17
C PRO A 36 -35.34 -5.93 -11.21
N VAL A 37 -35.20 -6.74 -12.26
CA VAL A 37 -36.38 -7.25 -12.98
C VAL A 37 -36.23 -8.76 -13.18
N PHE A 38 -37.23 -9.48 -12.67
CA PHE A 38 -37.46 -10.91 -12.81
C PHE A 38 -37.78 -11.29 -14.25
N ALA A 39 -37.37 -12.49 -14.66
CA ALA A 39 -38.10 -13.28 -15.64
C ALA A 39 -37.88 -14.77 -15.36
N ASP A 40 -38.94 -15.40 -14.84
CA ASP A 40 -39.16 -16.84 -14.81
C ASP A 40 -39.18 -17.41 -16.24
N VAL A 41 -38.48 -18.52 -16.49
CA VAL A 41 -38.91 -19.58 -17.43
C VAL A 41 -38.30 -20.93 -16.98
N GLU A 42 -39.12 -21.73 -16.32
CA GLU A 42 -39.26 -23.18 -16.59
C GLU A 42 -40.62 -23.33 -17.33
N PRO A 43 -41.00 -24.47 -17.94
CA PRO A 43 -40.35 -25.79 -17.99
C PRO A 43 -40.33 -26.41 -19.42
N ASP A 44 -39.71 -27.57 -19.61
CA ASP A 44 -40.48 -28.78 -19.95
C ASP A 44 -39.61 -30.04 -20.12
N ALA A 45 -40.23 -31.12 -19.66
CA ALA A 45 -39.74 -32.49 -19.66
C ALA A 45 -40.04 -33.21 -20.98
N GLN A 46 -39.26 -34.25 -21.29
CA GLN A 46 -39.67 -35.63 -21.63
C GLN A 46 -38.51 -36.33 -22.37
N ASN A 47 -37.92 -37.41 -21.82
CA ASN A 47 -38.41 -38.78 -21.72
C ASN A 47 -37.83 -39.66 -22.85
N SER A 48 -36.99 -40.63 -22.51
CA SER A 48 -37.03 -41.99 -23.08
C SER A 48 -35.93 -42.84 -22.45
N GLY A 49 -36.34 -43.92 -21.78
CA GLY A 49 -35.45 -44.88 -21.16
C GLY A 49 -34.84 -45.91 -22.12
N ALA A 50 -33.83 -46.61 -21.60
CA ALA A 50 -33.67 -48.06 -21.65
C ALA A 50 -32.43 -48.46 -20.84
N SER A 51 -32.57 -49.48 -20.00
CA SER A 51 -31.51 -50.28 -19.38
C SER A 51 -31.81 -51.75 -19.71
N PRO A 52 -30.91 -52.74 -19.50
CA PRO A 52 -29.46 -52.70 -19.31
C PRO A 52 -28.71 -53.72 -20.21
N LYS A 53 -27.38 -53.65 -20.34
CA LYS A 53 -26.55 -54.82 -20.71
C LYS A 53 -25.29 -54.88 -19.85
N VAL A 54 -25.19 -56.01 -19.14
CA VAL A 54 -24.09 -56.46 -18.26
C VAL A 54 -22.93 -57.01 -19.13
N PRO A 55 -21.67 -57.01 -18.64
CA PRO A 55 -20.48 -56.79 -19.45
C PRO A 55 -19.76 -58.08 -19.86
N THR A 56 -19.07 -58.03 -21.01
CA THR A 56 -18.07 -59.03 -21.41
C THR A 56 -16.69 -58.54 -20.98
N ALA A 57 -16.05 -59.29 -20.08
CA ALA A 57 -14.69 -59.05 -19.63
C ALA A 57 -13.70 -59.23 -20.80
N ALA A 58 -13.09 -58.11 -21.22
CA ALA A 58 -11.91 -58.12 -22.07
C ALA A 58 -10.70 -57.70 -21.23
N SER A 59 -9.69 -58.56 -21.25
CA SER A 59 -8.42 -58.45 -20.55
C SER A 59 -7.71 -57.14 -20.85
N VAL A 60 -7.74 -56.17 -19.92
CA VAL A 60 -6.91 -54.96 -20.00
C VAL A 60 -5.49 -55.35 -19.60
N ARG A 61 -4.61 -55.41 -20.61
CA ARG A 61 -3.17 -55.33 -20.38
C ARG A 61 -2.89 -53.97 -19.72
N THR A 62 -2.34 -53.97 -18.52
CA THR A 62 -1.73 -52.81 -17.89
C THR A 62 -0.62 -52.30 -18.81
N ALA A 63 -0.94 -51.31 -19.63
CA ALA A 63 0.06 -50.48 -20.27
C ALA A 63 0.79 -49.71 -19.16
N GLU A 64 2.12 -49.75 -19.16
CA GLU A 64 2.93 -48.82 -18.40
C GLU A 64 2.47 -47.39 -18.73
N PRO A 65 2.32 -46.50 -17.72
CA PRO A 65 1.97 -45.12 -17.98
C PRO A 65 3.11 -44.49 -18.81
N SER A 66 2.81 -44.27 -20.09
CA SER A 66 3.56 -43.37 -20.94
C SER A 66 3.60 -42.01 -20.24
N LEU A 67 4.80 -41.58 -19.86
CA LEU A 67 5.09 -40.22 -19.38
C LEU A 67 4.89 -39.24 -20.55
N ALA A 68 3.64 -38.96 -20.87
CA ALA A 68 3.32 -37.74 -21.62
C ALA A 68 3.90 -36.56 -20.81
N PRO A 69 4.57 -35.59 -21.45
CA PRO A 69 4.99 -34.39 -20.76
C PRO A 69 3.75 -33.75 -20.11
N VAL A 70 3.75 -33.67 -18.79
CA VAL A 70 2.67 -33.00 -18.04
C VAL A 70 2.75 -31.53 -18.42
N SER A 71 1.84 -31.09 -19.31
CA SER A 71 1.73 -29.69 -19.70
C SER A 71 1.51 -28.84 -18.46
N MET A 72 2.32 -27.80 -18.24
CA MET A 72 2.07 -26.79 -17.21
C MET A 72 0.84 -25.93 -17.51
N HIS A 73 0.41 -25.90 -18.77
CA HIS A 73 -0.75 -25.12 -19.21
C HIS A 73 -2.05 -25.89 -19.00
N TYR A 74 -3.07 -25.22 -18.47
CA TYR A 74 -4.40 -25.79 -18.24
C TYR A 74 -5.52 -24.89 -18.79
N ASP A 75 -6.67 -25.49 -19.11
CA ASP A 75 -7.90 -24.75 -19.41
C ASP A 75 -8.66 -24.49 -18.09
N PRO A 76 -8.84 -23.22 -17.67
CA PRO A 76 -9.55 -22.88 -16.43
C PRO A 76 -10.97 -23.45 -16.35
N SER A 77 -11.63 -23.72 -17.48
CA SER A 77 -12.98 -24.29 -17.52
C SER A 77 -13.02 -25.81 -17.39
N ALA A 78 -11.88 -26.50 -17.57
CA ALA A 78 -11.79 -27.95 -17.58
C ALA A 78 -11.23 -28.56 -16.29
N ILE A 79 -10.47 -27.77 -15.51
CA ILE A 79 -9.86 -28.21 -14.24
C ILE A 79 -10.88 -28.35 -13.11
N LYS A 80 -10.62 -29.27 -12.17
CA LYS A 80 -11.46 -29.56 -11.01
C LYS A 80 -10.64 -29.69 -9.73
N VAL A 81 -11.24 -29.32 -8.61
CA VAL A 81 -10.63 -29.53 -7.28
C VAL A 81 -10.28 -31.02 -7.11
N GLY A 82 -9.02 -31.28 -6.75
CA GLY A 82 -8.44 -32.61 -6.67
C GLY A 82 -7.49 -32.95 -7.83
N ASP A 83 -7.56 -32.23 -8.95
CA ASP A 83 -6.64 -32.39 -10.07
C ASP A 83 -5.21 -32.05 -9.65
N HIS A 84 -4.24 -32.66 -10.33
CA HIS A 84 -2.83 -32.40 -10.10
C HIS A 84 -2.16 -31.90 -11.39
N LEU A 85 -1.34 -30.87 -11.25
CA LEU A 85 -0.55 -30.32 -12.34
C LEU A 85 0.83 -29.93 -11.81
N THR A 86 1.89 -30.29 -12.54
CA THR A 86 3.28 -29.95 -12.20
C THR A 86 3.70 -30.25 -10.75
N GLY A 87 3.11 -31.29 -10.14
CA GLY A 87 3.38 -31.69 -8.76
C GLY A 87 2.56 -30.94 -7.69
N LEU A 88 1.72 -29.99 -8.08
CA LEU A 88 0.77 -29.30 -7.20
C LEU A 88 -0.64 -29.90 -7.33
N LYS A 89 -1.42 -29.82 -6.25
CA LYS A 89 -2.81 -30.25 -6.19
C LYS A 89 -3.74 -29.05 -6.19
N LEU A 90 -4.74 -29.02 -7.06
CA LEU A 90 -5.79 -28.02 -7.06
C LEU A 90 -6.71 -28.23 -5.85
N ILE A 91 -6.74 -27.26 -4.93
CA ILE A 91 -7.54 -27.35 -3.70
C ILE A 91 -8.76 -26.43 -3.72
N LYS A 92 -8.77 -25.40 -4.58
CA LYS A 92 -9.86 -24.42 -4.64
C LYS A 92 -9.94 -23.78 -6.02
N ILE A 93 -11.17 -23.52 -6.48
CA ILE A 93 -11.46 -22.68 -7.63
C ILE A 93 -12.46 -21.61 -7.17
N GLU A 94 -12.15 -20.35 -7.43
CA GLU A 94 -13.05 -19.22 -7.17
C GLU A 94 -13.36 -18.52 -8.47
N SER A 95 -14.63 -18.20 -8.73
CA SER A 95 -15.06 -17.48 -9.92
C SER A 95 -15.56 -16.09 -9.55
N GLY A 96 -15.27 -15.11 -10.40
CA GLY A 96 -15.78 -13.74 -10.24
C GLY A 96 -14.96 -12.83 -9.32
N THR A 97 -13.82 -13.30 -8.78
CA THR A 97 -12.97 -12.54 -7.83
C THR A 97 -12.52 -11.20 -8.38
N TYR A 98 -12.20 -11.13 -9.68
CA TYR A 98 -11.72 -9.93 -10.38
C TYR A 98 -12.66 -9.50 -11.52
N GLY A 99 -13.96 -9.71 -11.34
CA GLY A 99 -14.98 -9.37 -12.32
C GLY A 99 -15.48 -10.58 -13.14
N LYS A 100 -16.43 -10.31 -14.04
CA LYS A 100 -17.16 -11.36 -14.77
C LYS A 100 -16.21 -12.21 -15.60
N GLY A 101 -16.24 -13.53 -15.38
CA GLY A 101 -15.41 -14.50 -16.10
C GLY A 101 -14.00 -14.68 -15.53
N SER A 102 -13.64 -13.98 -14.45
CA SER A 102 -12.38 -14.26 -13.75
C SER A 102 -12.44 -15.58 -12.98
N ILE A 103 -11.33 -16.31 -12.93
CA ILE A 103 -11.16 -17.57 -12.22
C ILE A 103 -9.83 -17.54 -11.49
N VAL A 104 -9.85 -17.81 -10.18
CA VAL A 104 -8.66 -18.01 -9.35
C VAL A 104 -8.58 -19.49 -8.99
N SER A 105 -7.47 -20.12 -9.35
CA SER A 105 -7.19 -21.53 -9.06
C SER A 105 -6.09 -21.61 -8.02
N VAL A 106 -6.39 -22.17 -6.85
CA VAL A 106 -5.44 -22.29 -5.74
C VAL A 106 -4.86 -23.70 -5.70
N TRP A 107 -3.56 -23.76 -5.90
CA TRP A 107 -2.76 -24.97 -5.94
C TRP A 107 -1.98 -25.11 -4.63
N ASP A 108 -1.96 -26.31 -4.08
CA ASP A 108 -1.29 -26.68 -2.84
C ASP A 108 -0.15 -27.65 -3.13
N GLY A 109 0.99 -27.41 -2.49
CA GLY A 109 2.19 -28.22 -2.65
C GLY A 109 3.47 -27.42 -2.48
N GLU A 110 4.55 -28.12 -2.19
CA GLU A 110 5.86 -27.51 -1.97
C GLU A 110 6.65 -27.44 -3.29
N LEU A 111 7.10 -26.25 -3.67
CA LEU A 111 7.97 -26.05 -4.82
C LEU A 111 9.17 -25.20 -4.46
N GLN A 112 10.34 -25.67 -4.88
CA GLN A 112 11.57 -24.89 -4.88
C GLN A 112 11.73 -24.17 -6.23
N LEU A 113 11.82 -22.85 -6.14
CA LEU A 113 11.90 -21.94 -7.28
C LEU A 113 13.13 -21.05 -7.14
N SER A 114 13.74 -20.72 -8.27
CA SER A 114 14.78 -19.70 -8.42
C SER A 114 14.37 -18.71 -9.50
N GLY A 115 14.84 -17.48 -9.39
CA GLY A 115 14.44 -16.41 -10.29
C GLY A 115 14.93 -15.04 -9.85
N THR A 116 14.41 -14.02 -10.52
CA THR A 116 14.64 -12.62 -10.19
C THR A 116 13.44 -12.01 -9.50
N TYR A 117 13.62 -10.88 -8.86
CA TYR A 117 12.53 -10.13 -8.24
C TYR A 117 12.66 -8.63 -8.45
N GLU A 118 11.52 -7.97 -8.34
CA GLU A 118 11.38 -6.53 -8.22
C GLU A 118 10.51 -6.22 -6.99
N TYR A 119 11.03 -5.45 -6.04
CA TYR A 119 10.25 -4.93 -4.93
C TYR A 119 9.67 -3.59 -5.36
N LEU A 120 8.36 -3.52 -5.59
CA LEU A 120 7.71 -2.30 -6.05
C LEU A 120 7.62 -1.24 -4.96
N TYR A 121 7.78 0.02 -5.37
CA TYR A 121 7.61 1.19 -4.53
C TYR A 121 6.18 1.34 -3.97
N GLN A 122 6.03 2.11 -2.90
CA GLN A 122 4.71 2.38 -2.27
C GLN A 122 3.82 3.27 -3.17
N GLU A 123 4.43 4.05 -4.04
CA GLU A 123 3.75 4.90 -5.02
C GLU A 123 3.42 4.19 -6.35
N ALA A 124 3.75 2.89 -6.49
CA ALA A 124 3.42 2.16 -7.71
C ALA A 124 1.90 2.08 -7.92
N ALA A 125 1.44 2.36 -9.14
CA ALA A 125 0.00 2.35 -9.47
C ALA A 125 -0.66 0.99 -9.21
N TYR A 126 0.11 -0.09 -9.30
CA TYR A 126 -0.33 -1.47 -9.11
C TYR A 126 0.67 -2.24 -8.26
N ASN A 127 0.18 -3.17 -7.44
CA ASN A 127 0.99 -4.00 -6.56
C ASN A 127 1.96 -3.17 -5.67
N SER A 128 1.49 -2.00 -5.22
CA SER A 128 2.25 -1.09 -4.36
C SER A 128 2.83 -1.81 -3.14
N GLY A 129 4.13 -1.63 -2.91
CA GLY A 129 4.83 -2.22 -1.77
C GLY A 129 4.90 -3.75 -1.78
N GLN A 130 4.70 -4.41 -2.93
CA GLN A 130 4.79 -5.87 -3.07
C GLN A 130 6.08 -6.31 -3.76
N VAL A 131 6.51 -7.55 -3.47
CA VAL A 131 7.64 -8.18 -4.15
C VAL A 131 7.09 -9.02 -5.29
N ILE A 132 7.42 -8.65 -6.52
CA ILE A 132 7.09 -9.39 -7.74
C ILE A 132 8.25 -10.33 -8.04
N PHE A 133 7.96 -11.62 -8.16
CA PHE A 133 8.94 -12.64 -8.49
C PHE A 133 8.76 -13.12 -9.93
N ILE A 134 9.87 -13.27 -10.64
CA ILE A 134 9.94 -13.73 -12.02
C ILE A 134 10.81 -15.01 -12.00
N PRO A 135 10.18 -16.20 -12.01
CA PRO A 135 10.92 -17.46 -11.97
C PRO A 135 11.78 -17.63 -13.23
N ASP A 136 12.91 -18.31 -13.09
CA ASP A 136 13.67 -18.79 -14.24
C ASP A 136 12.90 -19.87 -15.01
N ALA A 137 13.35 -20.22 -16.21
CA ALA A 137 12.64 -21.15 -17.09
C ALA A 137 12.39 -22.53 -16.46
N ALA A 138 13.34 -23.03 -15.66
CA ALA A 138 13.22 -24.33 -15.01
C ALA A 138 12.19 -24.30 -13.86
N SER A 139 12.10 -23.18 -13.15
CA SER A 139 11.15 -22.95 -12.07
C SER A 139 9.76 -22.64 -12.60
N ALA A 140 9.65 -21.85 -13.68
CA ALA A 140 8.39 -21.52 -14.34
C ALA A 140 7.68 -22.77 -14.86
N ALA A 141 8.44 -23.74 -15.39
CA ALA A 141 7.89 -25.02 -15.88
C ALA A 141 7.21 -25.88 -14.78
N LYS A 142 7.43 -25.55 -13.49
CA LYS A 142 6.81 -26.24 -12.35
C LYS A 142 5.50 -25.61 -11.90
N LEU A 143 5.10 -24.48 -12.49
CA LEU A 143 3.95 -23.71 -12.02
C LEU A 143 2.78 -23.83 -13.02
N PRO A 144 1.57 -24.17 -12.55
CA PRO A 144 0.37 -24.20 -13.37
C PRO A 144 0.06 -22.84 -13.99
N GLN A 145 -0.19 -22.77 -15.30
CA GLN A 145 -0.57 -21.52 -15.97
C GLN A 145 -1.81 -21.71 -16.85
N PRO A 146 -2.78 -20.77 -16.87
CA PRO A 146 -3.87 -20.80 -17.81
C PRO A 146 -3.34 -20.79 -19.24
N LYS A 147 -3.87 -21.63 -20.11
CA LYS A 147 -3.45 -21.76 -21.52
C LYS A 147 -3.51 -20.44 -22.29
N ALA A 148 -4.40 -19.52 -21.90
CA ALA A 148 -4.49 -18.19 -22.49
C ALA A 148 -3.22 -17.33 -22.31
N PHE A 149 -2.35 -17.68 -21.36
CA PHE A 149 -1.08 -17.00 -21.10
C PHE A 149 0.13 -17.80 -21.59
N GLU A 150 -0.09 -18.85 -22.41
CA GLU A 150 0.99 -19.61 -23.03
C GLU A 150 1.91 -18.67 -23.83
N GLY A 151 3.22 -18.77 -23.59
CA GLY A 151 4.23 -17.90 -24.19
C GLY A 151 4.44 -16.55 -23.48
N GLN A 152 3.71 -16.26 -22.40
CA GLN A 152 3.95 -15.08 -21.56
C GLN A 152 4.87 -15.41 -20.39
N SER A 153 5.79 -14.51 -20.07
CA SER A 153 6.63 -14.63 -18.88
C SER A 153 5.79 -14.64 -17.62
N MET A 154 5.97 -15.67 -16.80
CA MET A 154 5.31 -15.78 -15.52
C MET A 154 5.86 -14.73 -14.55
N ARG A 155 4.96 -14.10 -13.81
CA ARG A 155 5.29 -13.21 -12.68
C ARG A 155 4.21 -13.30 -11.63
N PHE A 156 4.59 -13.27 -10.36
CA PHE A 156 3.63 -13.37 -9.26
C PHE A 156 4.08 -12.60 -8.03
N VAL A 157 3.12 -12.20 -7.21
CA VAL A 157 3.36 -11.54 -5.93
C VAL A 157 3.77 -12.57 -4.89
N LEU A 158 4.84 -12.28 -4.15
CA LEU A 158 5.23 -13.05 -2.98
C LEU A 158 4.43 -12.62 -1.75
N HIS A 159 3.74 -13.57 -1.14
CA HIS A 159 3.07 -13.39 0.13
C HIS A 159 3.90 -14.05 1.25
N PHE A 160 4.36 -13.22 2.19
CA PHE A 160 5.24 -13.64 3.27
C PHE A 160 4.45 -13.89 4.55
N THR A 161 4.60 -15.09 5.12
CA THR A 161 4.02 -15.39 6.44
C THR A 161 4.77 -14.68 7.57
N LYS A 162 6.06 -14.36 7.36
CA LYS A 162 6.93 -13.66 8.32
C LYS A 162 7.41 -12.35 7.72
N ALA A 163 7.20 -11.24 8.44
CA ALA A 163 7.65 -9.92 7.99
C ALA A 163 9.18 -9.84 7.78
N GLU A 164 9.95 -10.56 8.60
CA GLU A 164 11.42 -10.65 8.50
C GLU A 164 11.91 -11.23 7.17
N ASP A 165 11.17 -12.18 6.57
CA ASP A 165 11.56 -12.77 5.28
C ASP A 165 11.40 -11.76 4.14
N LYS A 166 10.40 -10.86 4.23
CA LYS A 166 10.21 -9.77 3.26
C LYS A 166 11.41 -8.79 3.30
N GLN A 167 11.95 -8.52 4.48
CA GLN A 167 13.08 -7.59 4.65
C GLN A 167 14.37 -8.06 3.93
N LYS A 168 14.51 -9.37 3.68
CA LYS A 168 15.66 -9.93 2.95
C LYS A 168 15.75 -9.44 1.50
N PHE A 169 14.65 -8.99 0.91
CA PHE A 169 14.58 -8.46 -0.46
C PHE A 169 15.03 -6.99 -0.55
N GLY A 170 15.48 -6.41 0.57
CA GLY A 170 15.82 -5.00 0.66
C GLY A 170 14.59 -4.10 0.74
N PRO A 171 14.78 -2.77 0.68
CA PRO A 171 13.67 -1.82 0.62
C PRO A 171 12.89 -1.88 -0.70
N PRO A 172 11.63 -1.42 -0.77
CA PRO A 172 10.97 -1.02 -2.00
C PRO A 172 11.88 -0.27 -2.98
N GLY A 173 11.78 -0.64 -4.25
CA GLY A 173 12.66 -0.25 -5.35
C GLY A 173 13.84 -1.19 -5.59
N SER A 174 14.14 -2.08 -4.63
CA SER A 174 15.19 -3.08 -4.81
C SER A 174 14.83 -4.10 -5.88
N MET A 175 15.84 -4.60 -6.56
CA MET A 175 15.73 -5.72 -7.50
C MET A 175 16.84 -6.72 -7.22
N GLY A 176 16.69 -7.95 -7.71
CA GLY A 176 17.72 -8.94 -7.46
C GLY A 176 17.35 -10.35 -7.90
N SER A 177 18.03 -11.32 -7.31
CA SER A 177 17.74 -12.74 -7.46
C SER A 177 17.50 -13.40 -6.10
N ALA A 178 16.69 -14.44 -6.09
CA ALA A 178 16.46 -15.24 -4.89
C ALA A 178 16.08 -16.68 -5.25
N ALA A 179 16.33 -17.59 -4.32
CA ALA A 179 15.73 -18.90 -4.28
C ALA A 179 14.68 -18.94 -3.16
N LEU A 180 13.57 -19.62 -3.41
CA LEU A 180 12.44 -19.66 -2.49
C LEU A 180 11.74 -21.02 -2.52
N ILE A 181 11.16 -21.37 -1.37
CA ILE A 181 10.24 -22.49 -1.23
C ILE A 181 8.84 -21.91 -1.02
N ILE A 182 7.92 -22.25 -1.91
CA ILE A 182 6.50 -21.90 -1.79
C ILE A 182 5.70 -23.12 -1.35
N THR A 183 4.58 -22.88 -0.66
CA THR A 183 3.67 -23.94 -0.19
C THR A 183 2.30 -23.88 -0.83
N SER A 184 1.97 -22.75 -1.47
CA SER A 184 0.74 -22.58 -2.22
C SER A 184 0.95 -21.56 -3.33
N TYR A 185 0.24 -21.75 -4.43
CA TYR A 185 0.25 -20.88 -5.60
C TYR A 185 -1.17 -20.63 -6.07
N ALA A 186 -1.58 -19.37 -6.14
CA ALA A 186 -2.84 -18.94 -6.71
C ALA A 186 -2.59 -18.40 -8.12
N SER A 187 -3.16 -19.09 -9.10
CA SER A 187 -3.10 -18.70 -10.51
C SER A 187 -4.41 -18.01 -10.91
N VAL A 188 -4.28 -16.84 -11.55
CA VAL A 188 -5.41 -15.97 -11.87
C VAL A 188 -5.62 -15.91 -13.39
N TYR A 189 -6.80 -16.31 -13.82
CA TYR A 189 -7.31 -16.05 -15.16
C TYR A 189 -8.35 -14.93 -15.08
N ALA A 190 -8.02 -13.73 -15.56
CA ALA A 190 -8.94 -12.61 -15.61
C ALA A 190 -8.73 -11.79 -16.88
N GLY A 191 -9.81 -11.21 -17.42
CA GLY A 191 -9.70 -10.13 -18.40
C GLY A 191 -8.92 -8.99 -17.76
N ILE A 192 -7.76 -8.68 -18.34
CA ILE A 192 -6.64 -7.95 -17.73
C ILE A 192 -7.09 -6.65 -17.04
N LEU A 193 -7.38 -6.73 -15.75
CA LEU A 193 -7.38 -5.56 -14.87
C LEU A 193 -5.92 -5.38 -14.43
N GLU A 194 -5.32 -4.25 -14.77
CA GLU A 194 -3.98 -3.88 -14.31
C GLU A 194 -3.90 -4.04 -12.77
N GLY A 195 -2.84 -4.70 -12.28
CA GLY A 195 -2.69 -5.05 -10.86
C GLY A 195 -3.29 -6.39 -10.42
N THR A 196 -3.93 -7.14 -11.31
CA THR A 196 -4.26 -8.55 -11.02
C THR A 196 -3.02 -9.41 -11.26
N SER A 197 -2.56 -10.13 -10.25
CA SER A 197 -1.36 -10.97 -10.33
C SER A 197 -1.56 -12.32 -9.66
N ASP A 198 -0.88 -13.33 -10.18
CA ASP A 198 -0.71 -14.60 -9.50
C ASP A 198 -0.03 -14.35 -8.13
N ILE A 199 -0.27 -15.22 -7.15
CA ILE A 199 0.23 -15.04 -5.78
C ILE A 199 0.84 -16.35 -5.29
N ALA A 200 2.01 -16.30 -4.65
CA ALA A 200 2.61 -17.46 -4.02
C ALA A 200 2.85 -17.25 -2.52
N ALA A 201 2.50 -18.24 -1.71
CA ALA A 201 2.77 -18.23 -0.27
C ALA A 201 4.19 -18.75 0.01
N VAL A 202 5.06 -17.86 0.49
CA VAL A 202 6.47 -18.15 0.76
C VAL A 202 6.62 -18.82 2.12
N GLN A 203 7.31 -19.95 2.14
CA GLN A 203 7.70 -20.69 3.34
C GLN A 203 9.15 -20.42 3.73
N THR A 204 10.06 -20.36 2.77
CA THR A 204 11.49 -20.13 3.01
C THR A 204 12.10 -19.30 1.89
N VAL A 205 13.05 -18.44 2.25
CA VAL A 205 13.82 -17.57 1.35
C VAL A 205 15.30 -17.85 1.57
N SER A 206 16.02 -18.17 0.50
CA SER A 206 17.47 -18.41 0.47
C SER A 206 18.14 -17.70 -0.71
N ASP A 207 19.47 -17.62 -0.66
CA ASP A 207 20.31 -17.17 -1.79
C ASP A 207 19.92 -15.81 -2.38
N VAL A 208 19.51 -14.88 -1.51
CA VAL A 208 19.06 -13.56 -1.94
C VAL A 208 20.26 -12.69 -2.30
N GLN A 209 20.28 -12.19 -3.52
CA GLN A 209 21.20 -11.15 -3.97
C GLN A 209 20.38 -9.89 -4.20
N VAL A 210 20.70 -8.83 -3.45
CA VAL A 210 19.96 -7.57 -3.47
C VAL A 210 20.78 -6.51 -4.20
N THR A 211 20.21 -5.93 -5.24
CA THR A 211 20.62 -4.65 -5.81
C THR A 211 19.69 -3.58 -5.26
N LEU A 212 20.23 -2.70 -4.42
CA LEU A 212 19.48 -1.59 -3.84
C LEU A 212 18.95 -0.66 -4.93
N PRO A 213 17.80 0.01 -4.71
CA PRO A 213 17.31 1.00 -5.65
C PRO A 213 18.40 2.05 -5.90
N PRO A 214 18.58 2.50 -7.15
CA PRO A 214 19.40 3.68 -7.38
C PRO A 214 18.84 4.81 -6.51
N ILE A 215 19.71 5.65 -5.95
CA ILE A 215 19.27 6.89 -5.31
C ILE A 215 18.66 7.75 -6.42
N THR A 216 17.35 7.62 -6.63
CA THR A 216 16.63 8.37 -7.63
C THR A 216 16.48 9.78 -7.08
N GLN A 217 17.50 10.61 -7.30
CA GLN A 217 17.38 12.05 -7.17
C GLN A 217 16.49 12.54 -8.32
N ILE A 218 15.18 12.39 -8.19
CA ILE A 218 14.25 12.96 -9.15
C ILE A 218 14.21 14.45 -8.84
N SER A 219 14.78 15.25 -9.75
CA SER A 219 14.60 16.70 -9.70
C SER A 219 13.13 16.99 -10.00
N ASN A 220 12.35 17.28 -8.97
CA ASN A 220 11.02 17.83 -9.14
C ASN A 220 11.14 19.30 -9.61
N SER A 221 11.11 19.54 -10.93
CA SER A 221 11.24 20.88 -11.51
C SER A 221 10.13 21.85 -11.10
N GLU A 222 8.99 21.34 -10.64
CA GLU A 222 7.85 22.13 -10.18
C GLU A 222 8.07 22.68 -8.76
N LEU A 223 8.99 22.09 -7.99
CA LEU A 223 9.22 22.43 -6.58
C LEU A 223 9.60 23.90 -6.42
N ASP A 224 10.53 24.38 -7.24
CA ASP A 224 11.06 25.74 -7.09
C ASP A 224 9.98 26.81 -7.39
N GLY A 225 8.99 26.48 -8.24
CA GLY A 225 7.83 27.34 -8.47
C GLY A 225 6.77 27.30 -7.35
N ALA A 226 6.76 26.21 -6.56
CA ALA A 226 5.82 26.02 -5.45
C ALA A 226 6.30 26.71 -4.16
N LEU A 227 7.61 26.76 -3.90
CA LEU A 227 8.21 27.32 -2.67
C LEU A 227 8.26 28.86 -2.70
N LYS A 228 7.09 29.51 -2.68
CA LYS A 228 6.96 30.97 -2.56
C LYS A 228 7.34 31.44 -1.17
N ASP A 229 7.99 32.60 -1.06
CA ASP A 229 8.42 33.16 0.22
C ASP A 229 7.26 33.25 1.23
N PHE A 230 7.58 33.00 2.50
CA PHE A 230 6.63 33.17 3.59
C PHE A 230 6.35 34.65 3.86
N PRO A 231 5.14 34.99 4.34
CA PRO A 231 4.89 36.32 4.87
C PRO A 231 5.80 36.59 6.08
N VAL A 232 6.36 37.80 6.16
CA VAL A 232 7.29 38.19 7.23
C VAL A 232 6.56 39.00 8.30
N LEU A 233 6.69 38.58 9.56
CA LEU A 233 6.31 39.40 10.71
C LEU A 233 7.53 40.14 11.24
N LYS A 234 7.68 41.40 10.84
CA LYS A 234 8.73 42.27 11.39
C LYS A 234 8.56 42.40 12.90
N GLN A 235 9.67 42.57 13.61
CA GLN A 235 9.62 42.74 15.06
C GLN A 235 8.82 44.01 15.39
N LEU A 236 7.68 43.79 16.05
CA LEU A 236 6.79 44.80 16.59
C LEU A 236 6.54 44.48 18.07
N GLU A 237 6.13 45.49 18.84
CA GLU A 237 5.80 45.31 20.25
C GLU A 237 4.54 44.44 20.39
N LEU A 238 4.68 43.26 20.99
CA LEU A 238 3.58 42.29 21.11
C LEU A 238 2.66 42.63 22.29
N THR A 239 1.81 43.64 22.11
CA THR A 239 0.78 44.06 23.06
C THR A 239 -0.52 43.30 22.86
N SER A 240 -1.31 43.10 23.93
CA SER A 240 -2.60 42.37 23.86
C SER A 240 -3.76 43.24 23.35
N ASP A 241 -3.47 44.26 22.55
CA ASP A 241 -4.51 45.02 21.85
C ASP A 241 -5.02 44.24 20.63
N ILE A 242 -6.26 44.55 20.23
CA ILE A 242 -6.97 43.80 19.18
C ILE A 242 -6.24 43.87 17.83
N GLU A 243 -5.59 44.99 17.51
CA GLU A 243 -4.93 45.16 16.22
C GLU A 243 -3.68 44.27 16.12
N THR A 244 -2.87 44.25 17.19
CA THR A 244 -1.68 43.42 17.28
C THR A 244 -2.01 41.92 17.31
N LEU A 245 -3.02 41.52 18.09
CA LEU A 245 -3.50 40.13 18.12
C LEU A 245 -3.96 39.67 16.74
N ARG A 246 -4.74 40.50 16.03
CA ARG A 246 -5.19 40.21 14.67
C ARG A 246 -4.02 40.08 13.70
N LYS A 247 -3.04 41.00 13.75
CA LYS A 247 -1.85 40.93 12.88
C LYS A 247 -1.09 39.63 13.05
N VAL A 248 -0.89 39.16 14.28
CA VAL A 248 -0.21 37.88 14.56
C VAL A 248 -1.04 36.71 14.07
N GLN A 249 -2.35 36.69 14.32
CA GLN A 249 -3.25 35.63 13.86
C GLN A 249 -3.29 35.53 12.32
N ASP A 250 -3.42 36.66 11.63
CA ASP A 250 -3.43 36.73 10.17
C ASP A 250 -2.07 36.26 9.61
N TRP A 251 -0.97 36.63 10.25
CA TRP A 251 0.36 36.16 9.86
C TRP A 251 0.49 34.64 10.01
N ILE A 252 0.11 34.07 11.17
CA ILE A 252 0.14 32.60 11.39
C ILE A 252 -0.70 31.88 10.34
N TYR A 253 -1.90 32.39 10.02
CA TYR A 253 -2.76 31.82 9.00
C TYR A 253 -2.11 31.84 7.61
N ASN A 254 -1.48 32.96 7.23
CA ASN A 254 -0.79 33.05 5.95
C ASN A 254 0.46 32.17 5.89
N VAL A 255 1.16 31.95 7.01
CA VAL A 255 2.25 30.97 7.09
C VAL A 255 1.73 29.56 6.85
N ASP A 256 0.66 29.13 7.53
CA ASP A 256 0.06 27.81 7.30
C ASP A 256 -0.38 27.62 5.84
N HIS A 257 -0.99 28.65 5.26
CA HIS A 257 -1.43 28.64 3.87
C HIS A 257 -0.27 28.49 2.87
N SER A 258 0.83 29.24 3.06
CA SER A 258 2.04 29.09 2.25
C SER A 258 2.64 27.69 2.37
N LEU A 259 2.61 27.08 3.57
CA LEU A 259 3.08 25.72 3.78
C LEU A 259 2.24 24.70 2.98
N LEU A 260 0.92 24.83 3.04
CA LEU A 260 -0.01 23.93 2.35
C LEU A 260 0.11 24.02 0.82
N ILE A 261 0.34 25.22 0.28
CA ILE A 261 0.55 25.41 -1.17
C ILE A 261 1.93 24.90 -1.59
N GLY A 262 2.98 25.28 -0.85
CA GLY A 262 4.36 24.97 -1.22
C GLY A 262 4.73 23.49 -1.09
N LEU A 263 4.14 22.80 -0.12
CA LEU A 263 4.38 21.38 0.16
C LEU A 263 3.09 20.55 0.07
N ALA A 264 2.26 20.82 -0.95
CA ALA A 264 1.10 20.00 -1.24
C ALA A 264 1.52 18.52 -1.37
N HIS A 265 0.75 17.62 -0.74
CA HIS A 265 1.02 16.19 -0.80
C HIS A 265 1.06 15.73 -2.26
N SER A 266 2.20 15.18 -2.68
CA SER A 266 2.37 14.66 -4.05
C SER A 266 2.90 13.24 -4.09
N GLY A 267 3.46 12.73 -2.98
CA GLY A 267 4.15 11.44 -2.96
C GLY A 267 5.41 11.40 -3.84
N LYS A 268 5.77 12.51 -4.49
CA LYS A 268 6.93 12.58 -5.39
C LYS A 268 8.22 12.52 -4.58
N ARG A 269 9.21 11.79 -5.11
CA ARG A 269 10.58 11.78 -4.59
C ARG A 269 11.28 13.09 -4.88
N ILE A 270 12.16 13.51 -3.98
CA ILE A 270 13.00 14.69 -4.14
C ILE A 270 14.44 14.39 -3.74
N SER A 271 15.38 15.16 -4.29
CA SER A 271 16.80 15.03 -3.97
C SER A 271 17.14 15.56 -2.56
N VAL A 272 18.36 15.26 -2.09
CA VAL A 272 18.91 15.83 -0.84
C VAL A 272 18.99 17.35 -0.93
N ASP A 273 19.44 17.88 -2.06
CA ASP A 273 19.51 19.33 -2.29
C ASP A 273 18.14 19.98 -2.25
N GLN A 274 17.13 19.34 -2.84
CA GLN A 274 15.75 19.83 -2.78
C GLN A 274 15.19 19.80 -1.36
N ARG A 275 15.49 18.75 -0.60
CA ARG A 275 15.14 18.69 0.82
C ARG A 275 15.81 19.81 1.62
N GLU A 276 17.08 20.10 1.34
CA GLU A 276 17.79 21.22 1.98
C GLU A 276 17.21 22.58 1.56
N ARG A 277 16.80 22.75 0.30
CA ARG A 277 16.08 23.96 -0.14
C ARG A 277 14.77 24.14 0.61
N ILE A 278 14.00 23.06 0.82
CA ILE A 278 12.78 23.10 1.63
C ILE A 278 13.11 23.47 3.08
N ARG A 279 14.20 22.97 3.65
CA ARG A 279 14.66 23.37 4.99
C ARG A 279 14.93 24.87 5.07
N ILE A 280 15.71 25.40 4.12
CA ILE A 280 16.04 26.84 4.05
C ILE A 280 14.77 27.68 3.90
N TRP A 281 13.83 27.22 3.07
CA TRP A 281 12.53 27.86 2.89
C TRP A 281 11.70 27.85 4.17
N LEU A 282 11.60 26.72 4.88
CA LEU A 282 10.94 26.64 6.20
C LEU A 282 11.60 27.58 7.22
N SER A 283 12.92 27.70 7.21
CA SER A 283 13.67 28.61 8.08
C SER A 283 13.33 30.10 7.86
N GLN A 284 12.58 30.49 6.81
CA GLN A 284 12.09 31.86 6.66
C GLN A 284 11.02 32.20 7.73
N ALA A 285 10.11 31.27 8.05
CA ALA A 285 9.01 31.50 9.01
C ALA A 285 9.22 30.80 10.36
N PHE A 286 9.99 29.72 10.39
CA PHE A 286 10.23 28.90 11.58
C PHE A 286 11.66 29.07 12.11
N THR A 287 11.87 28.86 13.40
CA THR A 287 13.24 28.72 13.94
C THR A 287 13.93 27.51 13.31
N ASP A 288 15.26 27.50 13.25
CA ASP A 288 15.98 26.40 12.59
C ASP A 288 15.64 25.03 13.19
N GLN A 289 15.56 24.94 14.52
CA GLN A 289 15.15 23.71 15.20
C GLN A 289 13.76 23.24 14.74
N LYS A 290 12.80 24.16 14.61
CA LYS A 290 11.45 23.81 14.18
C LYS A 290 11.40 23.47 12.69
N ALA A 291 12.17 24.17 11.87
CA ALA A 291 12.30 23.86 10.44
C ALA A 291 12.82 22.43 10.22
N PHE A 292 13.81 21.97 11.00
CA PHE A 292 14.27 20.57 10.97
C PHE A 292 13.17 19.58 11.35
N GLN A 293 12.45 19.83 12.44
CA GLN A 293 11.33 18.95 12.85
C GLN A 293 10.25 18.86 11.79
N LEU A 294 9.87 20.00 11.18
CA LEU A 294 8.90 20.04 10.12
C LEU A 294 9.38 19.33 8.86
N LEU A 295 10.67 19.46 8.53
CA LEU A 295 11.26 18.78 7.39
C LEU A 295 11.16 17.26 7.52
N ASP A 296 11.40 16.71 8.72
CA ASP A 296 11.30 15.27 8.97
C ASP A 296 9.85 14.75 8.86
N ILE A 297 8.87 15.60 9.15
CA ILE A 297 7.43 15.26 9.06
C ILE A 297 6.91 15.39 7.63
N LEU A 298 7.21 16.52 6.98
CA LEU A 298 6.65 16.89 5.68
C LEU A 298 7.42 16.27 4.51
N VAL A 299 8.71 16.02 4.74
CA VAL A 299 9.62 15.39 3.78
C VAL A 299 10.37 14.24 4.45
N PRO A 300 9.64 13.18 4.85
CA PRO A 300 10.26 12.05 5.53
C PRO A 300 11.27 11.38 4.61
N ALA A 301 12.31 10.83 5.24
CA ALA A 301 13.17 9.87 4.57
C ALA A 301 12.31 8.69 4.13
N SER A 302 12.48 8.29 2.87
CA SER A 302 11.89 7.09 2.32
C SER A 302 12.99 6.26 1.69
N GLU A 303 12.72 4.99 1.47
CA GLU A 303 13.74 4.11 0.95
C GLU A 303 14.07 4.50 -0.50
N GLY A 304 15.34 4.79 -0.76
CA GLY A 304 15.81 5.34 -2.04
C GLY A 304 15.73 6.88 -2.15
N GLY A 305 15.44 7.62 -1.08
CA GLY A 305 15.52 9.09 -1.08
C GLY A 305 14.67 9.80 -0.04
N ASN A 306 14.06 10.93 -0.42
CA ASN A 306 13.12 11.68 0.40
C ASN A 306 11.82 11.84 -0.38
N ILE A 307 10.68 11.77 0.29
CA ILE A 307 9.36 11.92 -0.36
C ILE A 307 8.68 13.17 0.13
N MET A 308 8.03 13.92 -0.76
CA MET A 308 7.09 14.97 -0.36
C MET A 308 5.80 14.34 0.18
N GLY A 309 5.86 13.99 1.47
CA GLY A 309 4.74 13.49 2.24
C GLY A 309 3.66 14.55 2.46
N GLY A 310 3.99 15.83 2.32
CA GLY A 310 3.06 16.94 2.55
C GLY A 310 2.44 16.87 3.95
N GLY A 311 1.36 17.61 4.17
CA GLY A 311 0.60 17.54 5.40
C GLY A 311 0.13 18.89 5.90
N LEU A 312 -0.61 18.86 7.01
CA LEU A 312 -1.02 20.06 7.72
C LEU A 312 0.13 20.48 8.65
N SER A 313 0.46 21.78 8.67
CA SER A 313 1.48 22.28 9.59
C SER A 313 1.07 22.09 11.07
N GLY A 314 -0.24 22.00 11.35
CA GLY A 314 -0.77 22.00 12.71
C GLY A 314 -0.84 23.40 13.33
N LEU A 315 -0.70 24.47 12.53
CA LEU A 315 -0.90 25.85 12.95
C LEU A 315 -2.37 26.30 12.88
N ARG A 316 -3.23 25.56 12.18
CA ARG A 316 -4.67 25.84 12.08
C ARG A 316 -5.53 24.68 12.58
N ALA A 317 -6.73 25.03 13.06
CA ALA A 317 -7.75 24.05 13.35
C ALA A 317 -8.19 23.32 12.07
N SER A 318 -8.60 22.06 12.23
CA SER A 318 -9.03 21.20 11.12
C SER A 318 -10.44 21.49 10.59
N SER A 319 -11.22 22.31 11.29
CA SER A 319 -12.61 22.66 10.97
C SER A 319 -12.81 24.17 10.82
N GLU A 320 -13.97 24.57 10.30
CA GLU A 320 -14.34 25.96 10.13
C GLU A 320 -14.37 26.70 11.48
N VAL A 321 -13.60 27.79 11.57
CA VAL A 321 -13.52 28.65 12.75
C VAL A 321 -14.64 29.69 12.67
N ARG A 322 -15.54 29.66 13.65
CA ARG A 322 -16.63 30.63 13.78
C ARG A 322 -16.17 31.91 14.48
N GLU A 323 -15.36 31.77 15.51
CA GLU A 323 -14.94 32.88 16.37
C GLU A 323 -13.57 32.57 16.99
N LEU A 324 -12.81 33.62 17.30
CA LEU A 324 -11.57 33.56 18.08
C LEU A 324 -11.81 34.11 19.48
N LYS A 325 -11.43 33.34 20.51
CA LYS A 325 -11.54 33.72 21.92
C LYS A 325 -10.21 33.65 22.65
N ASP A 326 -10.15 34.32 23.80
CA ASP A 326 -9.05 34.26 24.77
C ASP A 326 -7.66 34.57 24.18
N GLN A 327 -7.63 35.41 23.15
CA GLN A 327 -6.41 35.83 22.48
C GLN A 327 -5.54 36.65 23.43
N LYS A 328 -4.28 36.21 23.63
CA LYS A 328 -3.32 36.94 24.48
C LYS A 328 -1.89 36.57 24.16
N PHE A 329 -0.99 37.47 24.57
CA PHE A 329 0.45 37.21 24.63
C PHE A 329 0.87 36.88 26.06
N VAL A 330 1.75 35.90 26.21
CA VAL A 330 2.39 35.56 27.47
C VAL A 330 3.90 35.66 27.27
N ASN A 331 4.52 36.62 27.94
CA ASN A 331 5.98 36.76 27.91
C ASN A 331 6.61 35.56 28.60
N GLU A 332 7.57 34.93 27.91
CA GLU A 332 8.39 33.85 28.45
C GLU A 332 9.80 34.36 28.77
N LYS A 333 10.71 33.45 29.11
CA LYS A 333 12.12 33.79 29.35
C LYS A 333 12.80 34.12 28.02
N ASP A 334 13.90 34.87 28.10
CA ASP A 334 14.80 35.13 26.98
C ASP A 334 14.19 35.93 25.81
N GLY A 335 13.14 36.72 26.07
CA GLY A 335 12.50 37.57 25.07
C GLY A 335 11.56 36.84 24.11
N THR A 336 11.27 35.57 24.39
CA THR A 336 10.25 34.79 23.67
C THR A 336 8.85 35.11 24.17
N VAL A 337 7.85 34.97 23.31
CA VAL A 337 6.45 35.28 23.63
C VAL A 337 5.54 34.17 23.13
N THR A 338 4.66 33.64 23.98
CA THR A 338 3.60 32.72 23.55
C THR A 338 2.35 33.48 23.15
N TYR A 339 1.94 33.37 21.89
CA TYR A 339 0.59 33.70 21.46
C TYR A 339 -0.36 32.53 21.78
N LYS A 340 -1.46 32.83 22.46
CA LYS A 340 -2.50 31.85 22.82
C LYS A 340 -3.83 32.29 22.23
N VAL A 341 -4.58 31.34 21.69
CA VAL A 341 -5.93 31.57 21.13
C VAL A 341 -6.78 30.31 21.22
N THR A 342 -8.09 30.51 21.45
CA THR A 342 -9.11 29.46 21.35
C THR A 342 -9.90 29.67 20.06
N TYR A 343 -9.97 28.63 19.23
CA TYR A 343 -10.81 28.55 18.04
C TYR A 343 -12.16 27.93 18.40
N VAL A 344 -13.23 28.71 18.28
CA VAL A 344 -14.60 28.18 18.40
C VAL A 344 -14.98 27.56 17.07
N LEU A 345 -15.17 26.24 17.04
CA LEU A 345 -15.37 25.48 15.80
C LEU A 345 -16.85 25.18 15.53
N HIS A 346 -17.21 25.03 14.26
CA HIS A 346 -18.58 24.67 13.90
C HIS A 346 -18.82 23.16 14.08
N GLY A 347 -19.69 22.78 15.03
CA GLY A 347 -20.19 21.40 15.18
C GLY A 347 -19.21 20.39 15.78
N THR A 348 -18.06 20.85 16.30
CA THR A 348 -17.04 20.01 16.95
C THR A 348 -16.53 20.67 18.24
N GLN A 349 -15.63 20.01 18.95
CA GLN A 349 -14.95 20.56 20.12
C GLN A 349 -14.12 21.79 19.72
N ASP A 350 -14.14 22.83 20.56
CA ASP A 350 -13.27 23.99 20.40
C ASP A 350 -11.80 23.54 20.39
N ALA A 351 -10.98 24.21 19.59
CA ALA A 351 -9.54 23.98 19.54
C ALA A 351 -8.79 25.11 20.22
N TYR A 352 -7.56 24.85 20.66
CA TYR A 352 -6.65 25.90 21.12
C TYR A 352 -5.32 25.82 20.38
N LEU A 353 -4.70 26.97 20.15
CA LEU A 353 -3.32 27.09 19.71
C LEU A 353 -2.50 27.81 20.78
N ASN A 354 -1.38 27.20 21.14
CA ASN A 354 -0.28 27.87 21.82
C ASN A 354 0.89 27.93 20.85
N CYS A 355 1.31 29.13 20.45
CA CYS A 355 2.36 29.36 19.47
C CYS A 355 3.46 30.24 20.05
N GLN A 356 4.67 29.70 20.20
CA GLN A 356 5.84 30.44 20.67
C GLN A 356 6.44 31.25 19.51
N LEU A 357 6.61 32.54 19.75
CA LEU A 357 7.24 33.51 18.87
C LEU A 357 8.64 33.82 19.42
N VAL A 358 9.64 33.68 18.56
CA VAL A 358 11.06 33.86 18.89
C VAL A 358 11.62 35.01 18.05
N PRO A 359 12.27 36.02 18.65
CA PRO A 359 12.87 37.10 17.89
C PRO A 359 14.20 36.62 17.27
N VAL A 360 14.33 36.73 15.94
CA VAL A 360 15.52 36.36 15.17
C VAL A 360 15.73 37.40 14.07
N ASP A 361 16.91 38.04 14.02
CA ASP A 361 17.30 39.01 12.98
C ASP A 361 16.23 40.09 12.67
N SER A 362 15.67 40.71 13.71
CA SER A 362 14.60 41.73 13.62
C SER A 362 13.25 41.22 13.10
N GLN A 363 13.00 39.92 13.15
CA GLN A 363 11.74 39.28 12.75
C GLN A 363 11.26 38.32 13.85
N TRP A 364 9.96 38.09 13.89
CA TRP A 364 9.37 37.03 14.70
C TRP A 364 9.32 35.73 13.89
N LYS A 365 9.83 34.65 14.47
CA LYS A 365 9.75 33.29 13.91
C LYS A 365 8.94 32.38 14.82
N ILE A 366 8.31 31.38 14.22
CA ILE A 366 7.56 30.34 14.95
C ILE A 366 8.56 29.31 15.51
N GLY A 367 8.59 29.18 16.83
CA GLY A 367 9.38 28.17 17.53
C GLY A 367 8.58 26.89 17.77
N VAL A 368 8.15 26.70 19.01
CA VAL A 368 7.28 25.57 19.37
C VAL A 368 5.81 25.99 19.24
N TYR A 369 4.96 25.09 18.76
CA TYR A 369 3.52 25.28 18.86
C TYR A 369 2.81 23.97 19.14
N THR A 370 1.60 24.08 19.67
CA THR A 370 0.70 22.95 19.92
C THR A 370 -0.71 23.38 19.59
N ILE A 371 -1.39 22.55 18.81
CA ILE A 371 -2.83 22.61 18.63
C ILE A 371 -3.48 21.43 19.35
N GLY A 372 -4.53 21.69 20.12
CA GLY A 372 -5.31 20.66 20.81
C GLY A 372 -6.80 20.96 20.72
N TYR A 373 -7.62 20.01 21.17
CA TYR A 373 -9.09 20.09 21.19
C TYR A 373 -9.56 19.86 22.62
N TYR A 374 -10.59 20.60 23.05
CA TYR A 374 -11.13 20.57 24.41
C TYR A 374 -12.17 19.48 24.64
#